data_AF-A0A357Y0R0-F1
#
_entry.id   AF-A0A357Y0R0-F1
#
_cell.length_a   1.000
_cell.length_b   1.000
_cell.length_c   1.000
_cell.angle_alpha   90.00
_cell.angle_beta   90.00
_cell.angle_gamma   90.00
#
_symmetry.space_group_name_H-M   'P 1'
#
loop_
_entity.id
_entity.type
_entity.pdbx_description
1 polymer ?
#
loop_
_entity_poly.entity_id
_entity_poly.type
_entity_poly.pdbx_seq_one_letter_code
_entity_poly.pdbx_strand_id
1 'polypeptide(L)'
;MAKFCMKCGAKLADTDTFCPSCGQPVGKPAGVRPLQPNQQNVRPMAPNQNRMQQPAYAPQPQRAGGPNWTAIVGIIAVAVVAIAGLFFYYNSTKQEAAQPVQTTQTADSSSGDTQKKDNPAPAAKSQDNADTHLQTIHNAYISSTSTLLSQGEQDLANLAAAINSGSYTHASLLDREAQVASSIRRRQADAGRLEQPEAGTVNAANNLFDIQLRRAECMARGVRGDTNQFAVGGNYYDEFQAKFATFQKL
;
A
#
# COMPACT_ATOMS: atom_id res chain seq x y z
N MET A 1 20.70 13.83 19.95
CA MET A 1 20.54 14.20 18.54
C MET A 1 20.28 12.93 17.74
N ALA A 2 19.51 12.99 16.65
CA ALA A 2 19.24 11.81 15.84
C ALA A 2 20.54 11.38 15.14
N LYS A 3 21.08 10.19 15.48
CA LYS A 3 22.32 9.66 14.88
C LYS A 3 22.18 9.29 13.39
N PHE A 4 20.95 9.25 12.90
CA PHE A 4 20.59 8.85 11.55
C PHE A 4 19.55 9.79 10.96
N CYS A 5 19.47 9.90 9.63
CA CYS A 5 18.42 10.60 8.93
C CYS A 5 17.18 9.72 8.90
N MET A 6 16.07 10.23 9.39
CA MET A 6 14.83 9.45 9.45
C MET A 6 14.21 9.23 8.06
N LYS A 7 14.66 9.96 7.03
CA LYS A 7 14.20 9.77 5.64
C LYS A 7 14.93 8.62 4.96
N CYS A 8 16.25 8.70 4.88
CA CYS A 8 17.07 7.78 4.08
C CYS A 8 17.97 6.85 4.93
N GLY A 9 17.96 6.96 6.26
CA GLY A 9 18.77 6.12 7.15
C GLY A 9 20.26 6.48 7.22
N ALA A 10 20.74 7.46 6.45
CA ALA A 10 22.15 7.88 6.48
C ALA A 10 22.58 8.37 7.87
N LYS A 11 23.82 8.11 8.29
CA LYS A 11 24.36 8.66 9.55
C LYS A 11 24.44 10.19 9.48
N LEU A 12 24.14 10.84 10.59
CA LEU A 12 24.21 12.30 10.75
C LEU A 12 25.27 12.66 11.79
N ALA A 13 25.98 13.76 11.56
CA ALA A 13 26.76 14.42 12.58
C ALA A 13 25.88 15.30 13.47
N ASP A 14 26.31 15.55 14.70
CA ASP A 14 25.56 16.34 15.69
C ASP A 14 25.33 17.81 15.27
N THR A 15 26.16 18.32 14.36
CA THR A 15 26.10 19.68 13.81
C THR A 15 25.35 19.78 12.49
N ASP A 16 24.90 18.66 11.90
CA ASP A 16 24.21 18.69 10.61
C ASP A 16 22.86 19.39 10.75
N THR A 17 22.59 20.33 9.83
CA THR A 17 21.26 20.98 9.68
C THR A 17 20.46 20.37 8.53
N PHE A 18 21.14 19.70 7.60
CA PHE A 18 20.56 18.94 6.50
C PHE A 18 21.28 17.60 6.36
N CYS A 19 20.55 16.56 5.99
CA CYS A 19 21.13 15.25 5.70
C CYS A 19 21.96 15.33 4.41
N PRO A 20 23.27 15.05 4.45
CA PRO A 20 24.13 15.16 3.28
C PRO A 20 23.79 14.15 2.18
N SER A 21 23.13 13.03 2.53
CA SER A 21 22.78 11.98 1.56
C SER A 21 21.47 12.23 0.81
N CYS A 22 20.50 12.94 1.40
CA CYS A 22 19.16 13.07 0.80
C CYS A 22 18.55 14.47 0.87
N GLY A 23 19.29 15.46 1.39
CA GLY A 23 18.90 16.86 1.48
C GLY A 23 17.83 17.19 2.52
N GLN A 24 17.32 16.20 3.27
CA GLN A 24 16.26 16.41 4.25
C GLN A 24 16.77 17.24 5.44
N PRO A 25 16.06 18.29 5.88
CA PRO A 25 16.42 19.03 7.09
C PRO A 25 16.45 18.11 8.32
N VAL A 26 17.43 18.37 9.20
CA VAL A 26 17.70 17.63 10.44
C VAL A 26 18.00 18.61 11.59
N GLY A 27 17.58 18.27 12.81
CA GLY A 27 17.80 19.11 13.99
C GLY A 27 16.65 20.05 14.35
N LYS A 28 16.69 20.58 15.58
CA LYS A 28 15.77 21.62 16.06
C LYS A 28 16.17 22.95 15.41
N PRO A 29 15.23 23.78 14.91
CA PRO A 29 15.55 25.18 14.68
C PRO A 29 16.03 25.77 16.00
N ALA A 30 17.28 26.25 16.03
CA ALA A 30 17.83 26.95 17.17
C ALA A 30 16.98 28.21 17.39
N GLY A 31 16.17 28.20 18.43
CA GLY A 31 15.38 29.37 18.84
C GLY A 31 14.07 29.56 18.08
N VAL A 32 13.05 28.77 18.42
CA VAL A 32 11.68 29.29 18.42
C VAL A 32 11.17 29.18 19.86
N ARG A 33 11.06 30.34 20.53
CA ARG A 33 10.33 30.50 21.79
C ARG A 33 8.93 29.89 21.61
N PRO A 34 8.36 29.19 22.61
CA PRO A 34 6.95 28.85 22.54
C PRO A 34 6.13 30.14 22.66
N LEU A 35 5.66 30.66 21.52
CA LEU A 35 4.55 31.60 21.43
C LEU A 35 3.40 30.78 20.85
N GLN A 36 2.63 30.14 21.74
CA GLN A 36 1.27 30.52 22.15
C GLN A 36 0.18 29.95 21.22
N PRO A 37 -0.89 29.34 21.78
CA PRO A 37 -2.01 28.88 21.00
C PRO A 37 -2.67 30.05 20.30
N ASN A 38 -2.95 29.85 19.02
CA ASN A 38 -3.69 30.74 18.14
C ASN A 38 -4.91 31.34 18.86
N GLN A 39 -4.89 32.66 19.07
CA GLN A 39 -6.05 33.37 19.59
C GLN A 39 -7.18 33.27 18.57
N GLN A 40 -8.25 32.58 18.98
CA GLN A 40 -9.56 32.69 18.39
C GLN A 40 -9.94 34.17 18.30
N ASN A 41 -10.21 34.61 17.08
CA ASN A 41 -10.88 35.84 16.76
C ASN A 41 -12.24 35.90 17.48
N VAL A 42 -12.28 36.48 18.67
CA VAL A 42 -13.51 36.79 19.40
C VAL A 42 -14.19 37.96 18.69
N ARG A 43 -15.22 37.64 17.89
CA ARG A 43 -16.24 38.62 17.51
C ARG A 43 -17.18 38.83 18.72
N PRO A 44 -17.56 40.07 19.05
CA PRO A 44 -18.56 40.33 20.09
C PRO A 44 -19.92 39.75 19.69
N MET A 45 -20.50 38.95 20.59
CA MET A 45 -21.81 38.34 20.44
C MET A 45 -22.90 39.37 20.79
N ALA A 46 -23.78 39.67 19.84
CA ALA A 46 -25.02 40.41 20.10
C ALA A 46 -26.03 39.49 20.83
N PRO A 47 -26.86 40.01 21.74
CA PRO A 47 -27.83 39.18 22.46
C PRO A 47 -29.08 39.01 21.59
N ASN A 48 -29.49 37.77 21.33
CA ASN A 48 -30.89 37.53 20.98
C ASN A 48 -31.43 36.33 21.72
N GLN A 49 -32.48 36.62 22.48
CA GLN A 49 -33.26 35.68 23.24
C GLN A 49 -34.07 34.80 22.27
N ASN A 50 -33.94 33.48 22.41
CA ASN A 50 -35.12 32.65 22.40
C ASN A 50 -34.84 31.34 23.12
N ARG A 51 -35.35 31.28 24.36
CA ARG A 51 -35.56 30.03 25.10
C ARG A 51 -36.67 29.27 24.40
N MET A 52 -36.34 28.15 23.76
CA MET A 52 -37.26 27.02 23.70
C MET A 52 -36.62 25.86 24.45
N GLN A 53 -37.35 25.42 25.46
CA GLN A 53 -37.02 24.34 26.39
C GLN A 53 -36.88 23.01 25.65
N GLN A 54 -35.80 22.27 25.92
CA GLN A 54 -35.72 20.84 25.58
C GLN A 54 -35.78 20.02 26.88
N PRO A 55 -36.64 18.98 26.95
CA PRO A 55 -36.76 18.14 28.13
C PRO A 55 -35.54 17.22 28.30
N ALA A 56 -35.20 16.97 29.57
CA ALA A 56 -34.09 16.12 29.99
C ALA A 56 -34.30 14.66 29.53
N TYR A 57 -33.28 14.10 28.87
CA TYR A 57 -33.24 12.70 28.48
C TYR A 57 -32.90 11.83 29.69
N ALA A 58 -33.70 10.78 29.91
CA ALA A 58 -33.49 9.78 30.95
C ALA A 58 -32.19 8.97 30.74
N PRO A 59 -31.53 8.49 31.80
CA PRO A 59 -30.35 7.64 31.66
C PRO A 59 -30.71 6.27 31.05
N GLN A 60 -30.02 5.88 29.97
CA GLN A 60 -30.15 4.54 29.40
C GLN A 60 -29.38 3.49 30.24
N PRO A 61 -29.94 2.27 30.43
CA PRO A 61 -29.27 1.20 31.15
C PRO A 61 -28.11 0.62 30.34
N GLN A 62 -26.96 0.51 30.99
CA GLN A 62 -25.78 -0.19 30.48
C GLN A 62 -26.08 -1.68 30.38
N ARG A 63 -26.06 -2.22 29.15
CA ARG A 63 -26.05 -3.67 28.93
C ARG A 63 -24.64 -4.19 29.16
N ALA A 64 -24.43 -4.80 30.32
CA ALA A 64 -23.34 -5.72 30.56
C ALA A 64 -23.64 -7.03 29.81
N GLY A 65 -22.73 -7.44 28.91
CA GLY A 65 -22.81 -8.68 28.16
C GLY A 65 -21.61 -8.82 27.22
N GLY A 66 -20.49 -9.30 27.76
CA GLY A 66 -19.33 -9.67 26.94
C GLY A 66 -19.59 -10.95 26.13
N PRO A 67 -19.02 -11.10 24.93
CA PRO A 67 -19.23 -12.29 24.11
C PRO A 67 -18.44 -13.50 24.64
N ASN A 68 -19.12 -14.65 24.65
CA ASN A 68 -18.64 -15.92 25.16
C ASN A 68 -17.57 -16.52 24.23
N TRP A 69 -16.30 -16.46 24.63
CA TRP A 69 -15.12 -16.90 23.85
C TRP A 69 -15.18 -18.39 23.44
N THR A 70 -15.94 -19.23 24.14
CA THR A 70 -16.06 -20.66 23.85
C THR A 70 -16.74 -20.98 22.51
N ALA A 71 -17.51 -20.05 21.93
CA ALA A 71 -18.09 -20.22 20.59
C ALA A 71 -17.07 -19.99 19.44
N ILE A 72 -16.03 -19.17 19.67
CA ILE A 72 -15.03 -18.84 18.64
C ILE A 72 -14.03 -19.98 18.45
N VAL A 73 -13.66 -20.67 19.53
CA VAL A 73 -12.70 -21.79 19.47
C VAL A 73 -13.27 -23.00 18.72
N GLY A 74 -14.59 -23.26 18.86
CA GLY A 74 -15.26 -24.35 18.14
C GLY A 74 -15.30 -24.13 16.62
N ILE A 75 -15.54 -22.90 16.17
CA ILE A 75 -15.63 -22.56 14.74
C ILE A 75 -14.24 -22.65 14.07
N ILE A 76 -13.18 -22.23 14.77
CA ILE A 76 -11.81 -22.30 14.24
C ILE A 76 -11.37 -23.76 14.07
N ALA A 77 -11.69 -24.65 15.01
CA ALA A 77 -11.34 -26.07 14.90
C ALA A 77 -12.00 -26.76 13.70
N VAL A 78 -13.28 -26.47 13.43
CA VAL A 78 -14.00 -27.03 12.28
C VAL A 78 -13.46 -26.46 10.96
N ALA A 79 -13.13 -25.17 10.92
CA ALA A 79 -12.54 -24.54 9.73
C ALA A 79 -11.16 -25.12 9.38
N VAL A 80 -10.30 -25.38 10.37
CA VAL A 80 -8.97 -25.96 10.16
C VAL A 80 -9.07 -27.39 9.61
N VAL A 81 -10.00 -28.21 10.12
CA VAL A 81 -10.22 -29.57 9.61
C VAL A 81 -10.78 -29.56 8.18
N ALA A 82 -11.70 -28.64 7.87
CA ALA A 82 -12.25 -28.50 6.52
C ALA A 82 -11.19 -28.04 5.51
N ILE A 83 -10.33 -27.09 5.88
CA ILE A 83 -9.24 -26.59 5.03
C ILE A 83 -8.17 -27.67 4.83
N ALA A 84 -7.81 -28.43 5.86
CA ALA A 84 -6.87 -29.53 5.74
C ALA A 84 -7.42 -30.67 4.85
N GLY A 85 -8.71 -31.00 4.96
CA GLY A 85 -9.37 -31.98 4.10
C GLY A 85 -9.42 -31.56 2.63
N LEU A 86 -9.75 -30.29 2.37
CA LEU A 86 -9.72 -29.71 1.02
C LEU A 86 -8.30 -29.68 0.44
N PHE A 87 -7.30 -29.29 1.22
CA PHE A 87 -5.91 -29.26 0.80
C PHE A 87 -5.35 -30.66 0.48
N PHE A 88 -5.72 -31.67 1.28
CA PHE A 88 -5.33 -33.05 1.03
C PHE A 88 -6.00 -33.59 -0.25
N TYR A 89 -7.32 -33.40 -0.41
CA TYR A 89 -8.05 -33.81 -1.61
C TYR A 89 -7.52 -33.18 -2.91
N TYR A 90 -7.14 -31.90 -2.88
CA TYR A 90 -6.57 -31.20 -4.04
C TYR A 90 -5.17 -31.70 -4.43
N ASN A 91 -4.40 -32.22 -3.48
CA ASN A 91 -3.08 -32.77 -3.74
C ASN A 91 -3.13 -34.25 -4.18
N SER A 92 -4.16 -34.99 -3.77
CA SER A 92 -4.37 -36.39 -4.19
C SER A 92 -4.77 -36.55 -5.66
N THR A 93 -5.31 -35.51 -6.30
CA THR A 93 -5.77 -35.53 -7.70
C THR A 93 -4.67 -35.18 -8.72
N LYS A 94 -3.45 -34.89 -8.28
CA LYS A 94 -2.32 -34.52 -9.17
C LYS A 94 -1.28 -35.63 -9.41
N GLN A 95 -1.56 -36.87 -9.02
CA GLN A 95 -0.69 -38.00 -9.34
C GLN A 95 -1.38 -38.96 -10.32
N GLU A 96 -1.43 -38.57 -11.59
CA GLU A 96 -1.45 -39.50 -12.73
C GLU A 96 -1.14 -38.71 -14.01
N ALA A 97 0.05 -38.98 -14.58
CA ALA A 97 0.44 -38.91 -16.01
C ALA A 97 1.89 -38.45 -16.19
N ALA A 98 2.83 -39.37 -15.93
CA ALA A 98 4.13 -39.35 -16.58
C ALA A 98 4.49 -40.79 -16.95
N GLN A 99 4.43 -41.13 -18.24
CA GLN A 99 5.25 -42.15 -18.94
C GLN A 99 5.05 -42.02 -20.48
N PRO A 100 6.02 -42.50 -21.29
CA PRO A 100 6.52 -41.80 -22.47
C PRO A 100 5.94 -42.25 -23.82
N VAL A 101 6.05 -41.36 -24.82
CA VAL A 101 5.71 -41.60 -26.23
C VAL A 101 6.82 -42.40 -26.92
N GLN A 102 6.45 -43.53 -27.55
CA GLN A 102 7.23 -44.17 -28.60
C GLN A 102 6.45 -44.17 -29.92
N THR A 103 7.17 -43.78 -30.97
CA THR A 103 6.85 -43.73 -32.40
C THR A 103 6.46 -45.09 -32.98
N THR A 104 5.55 -45.14 -33.98
CA THR A 104 5.72 -45.84 -35.28
C THR A 104 4.60 -45.45 -36.26
N GLN A 105 5.03 -45.18 -37.50
CA GLN A 105 4.25 -44.84 -38.69
C GLN A 105 3.55 -46.06 -39.30
N THR A 106 2.43 -45.86 -39.98
CA THR A 106 2.18 -46.45 -41.33
C THR A 106 1.02 -45.75 -42.03
N ALA A 107 1.23 -45.49 -43.32
CA ALA A 107 0.29 -44.96 -44.29
C ALA A 107 -0.77 -45.98 -44.74
N ASP A 108 -1.95 -45.52 -45.16
CA ASP A 108 -2.45 -45.76 -46.53
C ASP A 108 -3.62 -44.82 -46.86
N SER A 109 -3.81 -44.65 -48.15
CA SER A 109 -4.52 -43.64 -48.92
C SER A 109 -6.00 -43.98 -49.12
N SER A 110 -6.84 -42.97 -49.33
CA SER A 110 -7.79 -42.95 -50.46
C SER A 110 -8.47 -41.58 -50.61
N SER A 111 -8.08 -40.92 -51.69
CA SER A 111 -8.82 -40.13 -52.68
C SER A 111 -10.22 -39.58 -52.33
N GLY A 112 -10.37 -38.28 -52.59
CA GLY A 112 -11.66 -37.59 -52.73
C GLY A 112 -11.47 -36.13 -53.12
N ASP A 113 -11.28 -35.89 -54.42
CA ASP A 113 -11.27 -34.60 -55.11
C ASP A 113 -12.53 -33.75 -54.80
N THR A 114 -12.38 -32.44 -54.62
CA THR A 114 -13.14 -31.40 -55.34
C THR A 114 -12.61 -30.01 -54.95
N GLN A 115 -12.07 -29.30 -55.94
CA GLN A 115 -11.82 -27.85 -55.89
C GLN A 115 -13.14 -27.05 -55.78
N LYS A 116 -13.18 -26.07 -54.88
CA LYS A 116 -14.00 -24.86 -55.09
C LYS A 116 -13.25 -23.62 -54.57
N LYS A 117 -12.88 -22.76 -55.52
CA LYS A 117 -12.52 -21.35 -55.31
C LYS A 117 -13.62 -20.66 -54.52
N ASP A 118 -13.25 -19.85 -53.53
CA ASP A 118 -13.82 -18.52 -53.28
C ASP A 118 -12.80 -17.67 -52.48
N ASN A 119 -12.74 -16.38 -52.82
CA ASN A 119 -11.69 -15.41 -52.49
C ASN A 119 -11.47 -15.11 -50.99
N PRO A 120 -10.31 -14.51 -50.60
CA PRO A 120 -9.93 -14.28 -49.22
C PRO A 120 -10.76 -13.16 -48.56
N ALA A 121 -11.34 -13.47 -47.40
CA ALA A 121 -11.90 -12.48 -46.48
C ALA A 121 -10.78 -11.57 -45.94
N PRO A 122 -10.99 -10.25 -45.79
CA PRO A 122 -10.01 -9.36 -45.17
C PRO A 122 -10.08 -9.51 -43.65
N ALA A 123 -9.47 -10.57 -43.12
CA ALA A 123 -9.26 -10.76 -41.69
C ALA A 123 -7.95 -10.07 -41.27
N ALA A 124 -7.94 -8.74 -41.15
CA ALA A 124 -6.78 -8.00 -40.64
C ALA A 124 -7.14 -6.56 -40.20
N LYS A 125 -8.07 -6.35 -39.26
CA LYS A 125 -8.26 -5.04 -38.58
C LYS A 125 -8.75 -5.09 -37.12
N SER A 126 -8.95 -6.27 -36.52
CA SER A 126 -9.54 -6.39 -35.17
C SER A 126 -8.53 -6.49 -34.03
N GLN A 127 -7.30 -6.96 -34.26
CA GLN A 127 -6.28 -7.10 -33.20
C GLN A 127 -5.61 -5.77 -32.84
N ASP A 128 -5.38 -4.90 -33.83
CA ASP A 128 -4.69 -3.61 -33.67
C ASP A 128 -5.37 -2.66 -32.65
N ASN A 129 -6.70 -2.72 -32.57
CA ASN A 129 -7.48 -1.89 -31.63
C ASN A 129 -7.50 -2.46 -30.19
N ALA A 130 -7.40 -3.78 -30.03
CA ALA A 130 -7.39 -4.42 -28.72
C ALA A 130 -6.03 -4.25 -28.02
N ASP A 131 -4.94 -4.39 -28.77
CA ASP A 131 -3.58 -4.18 -28.25
C ASP A 131 -3.35 -2.72 -27.87
N THR A 132 -3.86 -1.78 -28.68
CA THR A 132 -3.82 -0.34 -28.36
C THR A 132 -4.60 -0.01 -27.08
N HIS A 133 -5.76 -0.64 -26.86
CA HIS A 133 -6.56 -0.44 -25.65
C HIS A 133 -5.86 -0.99 -24.40
N LEU A 134 -5.29 -2.20 -24.48
CA LEU A 134 -4.55 -2.81 -23.38
C LEU A 134 -3.34 -1.94 -22.98
N GLN A 135 -2.61 -1.42 -23.97
CA GLN A 135 -1.48 -0.53 -23.72
C GLN A 135 -1.92 0.83 -23.15
N THR A 136 -3.11 1.31 -23.52
CA THR A 136 -3.70 2.53 -22.93
C THR A 136 -4.02 2.32 -21.44
N ILE A 137 -4.64 1.19 -21.07
CA ILE A 137 -4.92 0.83 -19.68
C ILE A 137 -3.61 0.75 -18.88
N HIS A 138 -2.62 0.06 -19.43
CA HIS A 138 -1.32 -0.13 -18.80
C HIS A 138 -0.63 1.21 -18.47
N ASN A 139 -0.52 2.11 -19.46
CA ASN A 139 0.10 3.42 -19.28
C ASN A 139 -0.70 4.31 -18.30
N ALA A 140 -2.03 4.27 -18.37
CA ALA A 140 -2.90 5.02 -17.47
C ALA A 140 -2.77 4.55 -16.02
N TYR A 141 -2.69 3.21 -15.82
CA TYR A 141 -2.47 2.60 -14.52
C TYR A 141 -1.12 3.01 -13.93
N ILE A 142 -0.03 2.91 -14.70
CA ILE A 142 1.32 3.27 -14.24
C ILE A 142 1.36 4.75 -13.85
N SER A 143 0.84 5.65 -14.68
CA SER A 143 0.84 7.09 -14.42
C SER A 143 0.05 7.45 -13.17
N SER A 144 -1.17 6.93 -13.04
CA SER A 144 -2.05 7.19 -11.89
C SER A 144 -1.44 6.62 -10.61
N THR A 145 -0.98 5.37 -10.65
CA THR A 145 -0.37 4.70 -9.50
C THR A 145 0.95 5.35 -9.10
N SER A 146 1.74 5.84 -10.06
CA SER A 146 2.97 6.58 -9.76
C SER A 146 2.71 7.86 -8.98
N THR A 147 1.60 8.55 -9.26
CA THR A 147 1.17 9.73 -8.51
C THR A 147 0.82 9.35 -7.06
N LEU A 148 0.06 8.27 -6.88
CA LEU A 148 -0.32 7.76 -5.56
C LEU A 148 0.92 7.35 -4.72
N LEU A 149 1.85 6.62 -5.33
CA LEU A 149 3.10 6.22 -4.70
C LEU A 149 3.96 7.42 -4.32
N SER A 150 4.09 8.42 -5.21
CA SER A 150 4.83 9.65 -4.94
C SER A 150 4.24 10.45 -3.78
N GLN A 151 2.91 10.50 -3.67
CA GLN A 151 2.23 11.11 -2.53
C GLN A 151 2.56 10.37 -1.22
N GLY A 152 2.62 9.03 -1.27
CA GLY A 152 3.09 8.21 -0.15
C GLY A 152 4.50 8.56 0.32
N GLU A 153 5.43 8.77 -0.62
CA GLU A 153 6.80 9.18 -0.30
C GLU A 153 6.86 10.59 0.30
N GLN A 154 6.02 11.50 -0.17
CA GLN A 154 5.94 12.83 0.40
C GLN A 154 5.44 12.80 1.85
N ASP A 155 4.42 12.00 2.13
CA ASP A 155 3.89 11.83 3.49
C ASP A 155 4.95 11.23 4.44
N LEU A 156 5.69 10.22 3.98
CA LEU A 156 6.81 9.64 4.71
C LEU A 156 7.96 10.63 4.92
N ALA A 157 8.29 11.45 3.91
CA ALA A 157 9.29 12.50 4.04
C ALA A 157 8.88 13.55 5.08
N ASN A 158 7.61 13.95 5.10
CA ASN A 158 7.05 14.88 6.07
C ASN A 158 7.08 14.31 7.49
N LEU A 159 6.76 13.02 7.65
CA LEU A 159 6.89 12.32 8.94
C LEU A 159 8.35 12.28 9.40
N ALA A 160 9.26 11.89 8.53
CA ALA A 160 10.69 11.88 8.83
C ALA A 160 11.21 13.27 9.23
N ALA A 161 10.71 14.35 8.59
CA ALA A 161 11.07 15.73 8.95
C ALA A 161 10.55 16.10 10.34
N ALA A 162 9.32 15.68 10.68
CA ALA A 162 8.76 15.86 12.02
C ALA A 162 9.61 15.14 13.09
N ILE A 163 10.03 13.90 12.83
CA ILE A 163 10.89 13.14 13.74
C ILE A 163 12.25 13.83 13.88
N ASN A 164 12.90 14.15 12.76
CA ASN A 164 14.19 14.83 12.70
C ASN A 164 14.21 16.17 13.44
N SER A 165 13.08 16.89 13.43
CA SER A 165 12.98 18.20 14.07
C SER A 165 13.14 18.12 15.59
N GLY A 166 12.82 16.99 16.21
CA GLY A 166 12.79 16.85 17.67
C GLY A 166 11.78 17.77 18.38
N SER A 167 10.88 18.41 17.64
CA SER A 167 9.88 19.38 18.16
C SER A 167 8.56 18.72 18.59
N TYR A 168 8.39 17.43 18.28
CA TYR A 168 7.15 16.68 18.53
C TYR A 168 7.34 15.66 19.66
N THR A 169 6.28 15.39 20.41
CA THR A 169 6.27 14.30 21.39
C THR A 169 6.19 12.95 20.70
N HIS A 170 6.64 11.87 21.36
CA HIS A 170 6.53 10.52 20.81
C HIS A 170 5.06 10.16 20.47
N ALA A 171 4.10 10.49 21.34
CA ALA A 171 2.69 10.25 21.07
C ALA A 171 2.21 10.93 19.78
N SER A 172 2.51 12.22 19.61
CA SER A 172 2.12 12.95 18.40
C SER A 172 2.78 12.41 17.12
N LEU A 173 4.01 11.89 17.22
CA LEU A 173 4.71 11.26 16.09
C LEU A 173 4.08 9.91 15.73
N LEU A 174 3.66 9.12 16.72
CA LEU A 174 2.98 7.84 16.49
C LEU A 174 1.57 8.04 15.90
N ASP A 175 0.83 9.05 16.36
CA ASP A 175 -0.46 9.39 15.76
C ASP A 175 -0.31 9.80 14.29
N ARG A 176 0.72 10.60 14.00
CA ARG A 176 1.05 11.04 12.65
C ARG A 176 1.50 9.88 11.77
N GLU A 177 2.29 8.95 12.30
CA GLU A 177 2.65 7.72 11.59
C GLU A 177 1.41 6.88 11.26
N ALA A 178 0.51 6.66 12.20
CA ALA A 178 -0.73 5.93 11.97
C ALA A 178 -1.59 6.59 10.87
N GLN A 179 -1.64 7.93 10.83
CA GLN A 179 -2.30 8.67 9.75
C GLN A 179 -1.63 8.42 8.40
N VAL A 180 -0.29 8.49 8.33
CA VAL A 180 0.48 8.20 7.11
C VAL A 180 0.24 6.76 6.65
N ALA A 181 0.37 5.76 7.53
CA ALA A 181 0.10 4.37 7.20
C ALA A 181 -1.34 4.16 6.68
N SER A 182 -2.33 4.81 7.30
CA SER A 182 -3.72 4.75 6.83
C SER A 182 -3.89 5.36 5.44
N SER A 183 -3.20 6.45 5.15
CA SER A 183 -3.25 7.13 3.84
C SER A 183 -2.59 6.30 2.74
N ILE A 184 -1.49 5.60 3.05
CA ILE A 184 -0.85 4.65 2.13
C ILE A 184 -1.81 3.50 1.79
N ARG A 185 -2.47 2.90 2.78
CA ARG A 185 -3.47 1.84 2.55
C ARG A 185 -4.65 2.33 1.72
N ARG A 186 -5.13 3.55 1.94
CA ARG A 186 -6.19 4.15 1.11
C ARG A 186 -5.74 4.27 -0.34
N ARG A 187 -4.54 4.79 -0.58
CA ARG A 187 -3.97 4.91 -1.93
C ARG A 187 -3.74 3.56 -2.61
N GLN A 188 -3.32 2.54 -1.86
CA GLN A 188 -3.24 1.18 -2.37
C GLN A 188 -4.63 0.66 -2.81
N ALA A 189 -5.67 0.91 -1.99
CA ALA A 189 -7.03 0.57 -2.36
C ALA A 189 -7.54 1.38 -3.56
N ASP A 190 -7.16 2.65 -3.68
CA ASP A 190 -7.50 3.51 -4.83
C ASP A 190 -6.85 2.99 -6.12
N ALA A 191 -5.58 2.57 -6.07
CA ALA A 191 -4.91 1.90 -7.18
C ALA A 191 -5.62 0.59 -7.59
N GLY A 192 -6.14 -0.16 -6.60
CA GLY A 192 -6.94 -1.37 -6.84
C GLY A 192 -8.33 -1.12 -7.44
N ARG A 193 -8.81 0.13 -7.47
CA ARG A 193 -10.08 0.54 -8.12
C ARG A 193 -9.90 1.02 -9.56
N LEU A 194 -8.66 1.25 -9.99
CA LEU A 194 -8.37 1.60 -11.37
C LEU A 194 -8.70 0.44 -12.30
N GLU A 195 -8.84 0.71 -13.58
CA GLU A 195 -8.82 -0.34 -14.59
C GLU A 195 -7.46 -1.06 -14.54
N GLN A 196 -7.49 -2.38 -14.40
CA GLN A 196 -6.29 -3.15 -14.06
C GLN A 196 -5.59 -3.65 -15.32
N PRO A 197 -4.26 -3.46 -15.44
CA PRO A 197 -3.45 -4.11 -16.46
C PRO A 197 -3.17 -5.57 -16.08
N GLU A 198 -2.19 -6.19 -16.73
CA GLU A 198 -1.71 -7.51 -16.36
C GLU A 198 -1.25 -7.57 -14.89
N ALA A 199 -1.43 -8.74 -14.28
CA ALA A 199 -1.17 -8.95 -12.85
C ALA A 199 0.26 -8.61 -12.43
N GLY A 200 1.25 -8.71 -13.33
CA GLY A 200 2.63 -8.34 -13.06
C GLY A 200 2.78 -6.87 -12.65
N THR A 201 2.15 -5.97 -13.39
CA THR A 201 2.19 -4.51 -13.13
C THR A 201 1.45 -4.14 -11.86
N VAL A 202 0.31 -4.81 -11.59
CA VAL A 202 -0.44 -4.66 -10.33
C VAL A 202 0.39 -5.13 -9.13
N ASN A 203 1.08 -6.27 -9.25
CA ASN A 203 1.94 -6.81 -8.20
C ASN A 203 3.15 -5.91 -7.93
N ALA A 204 3.74 -5.32 -8.98
CA ALA A 204 4.83 -4.35 -8.85
C ALA A 204 4.40 -3.11 -8.08
N ALA A 205 3.21 -2.57 -8.37
CA ALA A 205 2.62 -1.46 -7.63
C ALA A 205 2.36 -1.80 -6.15
N ASN A 206 1.74 -2.96 -5.88
CA ASN A 206 1.47 -3.40 -4.50
C ASN A 206 2.75 -3.57 -3.68
N ASN A 207 3.82 -4.10 -4.28
CA ASN A 207 5.11 -4.23 -3.61
C ASN A 207 5.67 -2.87 -3.17
N LEU A 208 5.46 -1.81 -3.96
CA LEU A 208 5.90 -0.46 -3.61
C LEU A 208 5.10 0.12 -2.43
N PHE A 209 3.78 -0.09 -2.39
CA PHE A 209 2.97 0.30 -1.22
C PHE A 209 3.38 -0.47 0.05
N ASP A 210 3.70 -1.76 -0.07
CA ASP A 210 4.17 -2.57 1.06
C ASP A 210 5.51 -2.04 1.62
N ILE A 211 6.42 -1.62 0.75
CA ILE A 211 7.70 -1.01 1.16
C ILE A 211 7.44 0.30 1.92
N GLN A 212 6.51 1.14 1.45
CA GLN A 212 6.13 2.38 2.15
C GLN A 212 5.57 2.10 3.55
N LEU A 213 4.72 1.07 3.69
CA LEU A 213 4.17 0.66 4.98
C LEU A 213 5.26 0.14 5.93
N ARG A 214 6.17 -0.71 5.45
CA ARG A 214 7.31 -1.21 6.26
C ARG A 214 8.20 -0.07 6.72
N ARG A 215 8.38 0.95 5.89
CA ARG A 215 9.15 2.13 6.22
C ARG A 215 8.44 3.01 7.28
N ALA A 216 7.13 3.20 7.18
CA ALA A 216 6.33 3.84 8.23
C ALA A 216 6.47 3.10 9.58
N GLU A 217 6.37 1.77 9.57
CA GLU A 217 6.54 0.93 10.76
C GLU A 217 7.95 1.09 11.37
N CYS A 218 8.98 1.13 10.53
CA CYS A 218 10.35 1.37 10.99
C CYS A 218 10.48 2.73 11.69
N MET A 219 9.87 3.79 11.15
CA MET A 219 9.82 5.09 11.80
C MET A 219 9.10 5.01 13.16
N ALA A 220 7.96 4.31 13.24
CA ALA A 220 7.22 4.13 14.49
C ALA A 220 8.04 3.38 15.56
N ARG A 221 8.72 2.28 15.19
CA ARG A 221 9.57 1.51 16.10
C ARG A 221 10.75 2.34 16.59
N GLY A 222 11.35 3.14 15.71
CA GLY A 222 12.41 4.07 16.09
C GLY A 222 11.94 5.16 17.07
N VAL A 223 10.75 5.73 16.86
CA VAL A 223 10.13 6.68 17.80
C VAL A 223 9.87 6.03 19.17
N ARG A 224 9.57 4.73 19.21
CA ARG A 224 9.41 3.96 20.46
C ARG A 224 10.73 3.61 21.15
N GLY A 225 11.87 3.97 20.57
CA GLY A 225 13.20 3.78 21.16
C GLY A 225 14.09 2.75 20.46
N ASP A 226 13.56 1.97 19.51
CA ASP A 226 14.38 1.06 18.70
C ASP A 226 15.06 1.82 17.55
N THR A 227 16.01 2.69 17.90
CA THR A 227 16.61 3.65 16.95
C THR A 227 17.35 3.01 15.77
N ASN A 228 17.71 1.72 15.85
CA ASN A 228 18.27 0.98 14.73
C ASN A 228 17.28 0.84 13.57
N GLN A 229 15.98 0.89 13.86
CA GLN A 229 14.94 0.81 12.84
C GLN A 229 14.96 1.97 11.87
N PHE A 230 15.55 3.11 12.22
CA PHE A 230 15.68 4.21 11.28
C PHE A 230 16.66 3.89 10.14
N ALA A 231 17.72 3.13 10.43
CA ALA A 231 18.62 2.62 9.40
C ALA A 231 17.94 1.55 8.53
N VAL A 232 17.18 0.63 9.16
CA VAL A 232 16.39 -0.38 8.44
C VAL A 232 15.35 0.28 7.52
N GLY A 233 14.68 1.34 8.00
CA GLY A 233 13.77 2.16 7.21
C GLY A 233 14.46 2.87 6.03
N GLY A 234 15.74 3.21 6.17
CA GLY A 234 16.58 3.71 5.07
C GLY A 234 16.76 2.70 3.96
N ASN A 235 17.01 1.43 4.29
CA ASN A 235 17.11 0.38 3.26
C ASN A 235 15.81 0.25 2.45
N TYR A 236 14.65 0.35 3.12
CA TYR A 236 13.35 0.36 2.43
C TYR A 236 13.16 1.62 1.56
N TYR A 237 13.75 2.76 1.92
CA TYR A 237 13.74 3.94 1.04
C TYR A 237 14.50 3.65 -0.25
N ASP A 238 15.71 3.12 -0.15
CA ASP A 238 16.54 2.82 -1.32
C ASP A 238 15.89 1.75 -2.21
N GLU A 239 15.33 0.71 -1.59
CA GLU A 239 14.56 -0.32 -2.28
C GLU A 239 13.35 0.26 -3.01
N PHE A 240 12.60 1.17 -2.37
CA PHE A 240 11.50 1.89 -2.99
C PHE A 240 11.97 2.67 -4.21
N GLN A 241 13.02 3.49 -4.09
CA GLN A 241 13.48 4.33 -5.19
C GLN A 241 13.90 3.49 -6.41
N ALA A 242 14.63 2.39 -6.16
CA ALA A 242 15.05 1.49 -7.23
C ALA A 242 13.86 0.82 -7.93
N LYS A 243 12.90 0.28 -7.18
CA LYS A 243 11.72 -0.38 -7.74
C LYS A 243 10.75 0.60 -8.39
N PHE A 244 10.64 1.82 -7.85
CA PHE A 244 9.76 2.85 -8.38
C PHE A 244 10.25 3.32 -9.75
N ALA A 245 11.55 3.53 -9.90
CA ALA A 245 12.16 3.86 -11.20
C ALA A 245 11.96 2.75 -12.26
N THR A 246 11.90 1.49 -11.84
CA THR A 246 11.58 0.35 -12.73
C THR A 246 10.10 0.32 -13.06
N PHE A 247 9.21 0.48 -12.07
CA PHE A 247 7.76 0.49 -12.25
C PHE A 247 7.30 1.56 -13.25
N GLN A 248 7.90 2.74 -13.21
CA GLN A 248 7.60 3.84 -14.14
C GLN A 248 7.95 3.54 -15.60
N LYS A 249 8.71 2.48 -15.87
CA LYS A 249 9.20 2.09 -17.20
C LYS A 249 8.63 0.77 -17.70
N LEU A 250 7.79 0.11 -16.90
CA LEU A 250 7.02 -1.05 -17.37
C LEU A 250 6.22 -0.62 -18.59
#